data_AF-A0A1C6P135-F1
#
_entry.id   AF-A0A1C6P135-F1
#
_cell.length_a   1.000
_cell.length_b   1.000
_cell.length_c   1.000
_cell.angle_alpha   90.00
_cell.angle_beta   90.00
_cell.angle_gamma   90.00
#
_symmetry.space_group_name_H-M   'P 1'
#
loop_
_entity.id
_entity.type
_entity.pdbx_description
1 polymer ?
#
loop_
_entity_poly.entity_id
_entity_poly.type
_entity_poly.pdbx_seq_one_letter_code
_entity_poly.pdbx_strand_id
1 'polypeptide(L)'
;MGTLRTARHRGAAVALLLPVIIGMAGCGTEVKAVAGKAVYGQPLAEQFRASTDATGDAGTAAFVSTLTYGAAGGDAVQEAKGSQDYERGTALAELGLRAGRHFPADALEFLRASHPDGKQTVATAEDDVYVRQGDSAWLKYTPEAVDELGEATGVIAAHAAGDVAPYSGTLADLVPRVIPREKPERREDGSRVYRLTVLPEVAAELLPRDLQSLQHDWGTDPVPLTVRLDADGRLAAATADLGPVLARLHEQKVLVEVKRLSASYRLGDFGKPVKPGGPDQGDRPVEDAREVLAPLASIEDGRCAGTGGTGLGGTAIVRPVDCADGHDLRVLAQVKVDRTLPGKQDIANGDVYARTACERALAAAPEDWKRGGAYADGYSLVGSSRVGSSFAMGGGGAETTVTGDYTCYLRTA
;
A
#
# COMPACT_ATOMS: atom_id res chain seq x y z
N MET A 1 3.37 16.16 7.90
CA MET A 1 2.53 17.32 7.50
C MET A 1 2.30 17.24 6.00
N GLY A 2 1.25 16.52 5.60
CA GLY A 2 0.86 16.37 4.20
C GLY A 2 -0.24 17.37 3.86
N THR A 3 -0.05 18.10 2.78
CA THR A 3 -0.99 19.07 2.24
C THR A 3 -2.29 18.40 1.80
N LEU A 4 -3.41 18.82 2.42
CA LEU A 4 -4.77 18.59 1.93
C LEU A 4 -4.84 18.95 0.44
N ARG A 5 -5.14 17.96 -0.41
CA ARG A 5 -5.39 18.19 -1.84
C ARG A 5 -6.83 18.64 -2.03
N THR A 6 -6.94 19.72 -2.78
CA THR A 6 -8.12 20.56 -2.99
C THR A 6 -9.28 19.84 -3.65
N ALA A 7 -10.47 20.19 -3.18
CA ALA A 7 -11.79 19.87 -3.68
C ALA A 7 -11.88 19.76 -5.22
N ARG A 8 -12.42 18.63 -5.70
CA ARG A 8 -12.96 18.48 -7.05
C ARG A 8 -14.09 19.49 -7.25
N HIS A 9 -13.82 20.57 -7.99
CA HIS A 9 -14.89 21.39 -8.56
C HIS A 9 -15.61 20.58 -9.65
N ARG A 10 -16.71 19.92 -9.28
CA ARG A 10 -17.72 19.45 -10.25
C ARG A 10 -18.37 20.69 -10.86
N GLY A 11 -17.96 21.05 -12.07
CA GLY A 11 -18.66 22.05 -12.87
C GLY A 11 -20.08 21.57 -13.14
N ALA A 12 -21.07 22.31 -12.60
CA ALA A 12 -22.46 22.10 -12.89
C ALA A 12 -22.74 22.45 -14.36
N ALA A 13 -22.98 21.44 -15.19
CA ALA A 13 -23.46 21.64 -16.55
C ALA A 13 -24.95 22.03 -16.50
N VAL A 14 -25.22 23.31 -16.72
CA VAL A 14 -26.57 23.85 -16.95
C VAL A 14 -27.08 23.30 -18.27
N ALA A 15 -28.12 22.45 -18.22
CA ALA A 15 -28.83 21.93 -19.38
C ALA A 15 -29.65 23.06 -20.03
N LEU A 16 -29.12 23.66 -21.09
CA LEU A 16 -29.88 24.52 -21.99
C LEU A 16 -30.59 23.64 -23.04
N LEU A 17 -31.87 23.36 -22.77
CA LEU A 17 -32.83 22.83 -23.73
C LEU A 17 -33.12 23.87 -24.81
N LEU A 18 -32.72 23.62 -26.05
CA LEU A 18 -33.31 24.24 -27.23
C LEU A 18 -33.54 23.19 -28.32
N PRO A 19 -34.74 23.14 -28.94
CA PRO A 19 -35.11 22.13 -29.92
C PRO A 19 -34.68 22.59 -31.33
N VAL A 20 -34.06 21.70 -32.12
CA VAL A 20 -33.95 21.89 -33.57
C VAL A 20 -34.46 20.66 -34.32
N ILE A 21 -35.40 20.98 -35.20
CA ILE A 21 -36.26 20.19 -36.04
C ILE A 21 -35.51 19.65 -37.28
N ILE A 22 -35.73 18.36 -37.58
CA ILE A 22 -35.82 17.69 -38.89
C ILE A 22 -34.66 17.83 -39.90
N GLY A 23 -34.00 16.68 -40.14
CA GLY A 23 -33.97 16.04 -41.46
C GLY A 23 -32.86 16.43 -42.43
N MET A 24 -31.86 15.56 -42.56
CA MET A 24 -31.33 15.17 -43.87
C MET A 24 -30.93 13.69 -43.86
N ALA A 25 -31.56 12.93 -44.74
CA ALA A 25 -31.08 11.63 -45.18
C ALA A 25 -29.76 11.85 -45.93
N GLY A 26 -28.65 11.69 -45.21
CA GLY A 26 -27.32 11.57 -45.80
C GLY A 26 -26.87 10.13 -45.70
N CYS A 27 -26.75 9.45 -46.84
CA CYS A 27 -25.93 8.25 -46.97
C CYS A 27 -24.46 8.64 -46.72
N GLY A 28 -24.11 8.87 -45.46
CA GLY A 28 -22.74 8.90 -45.01
C GLY A 28 -22.36 7.47 -44.69
N THR A 29 -21.54 6.85 -45.53
CA THR A 29 -20.67 5.77 -45.08
C THR A 29 -20.01 6.25 -43.79
N GLU A 30 -20.41 5.70 -42.64
CA GLU A 30 -19.71 5.91 -41.38
C GLU A 30 -18.25 5.54 -41.64
N VAL A 31 -17.42 6.57 -41.79
CA VAL A 31 -15.98 6.39 -41.76
C VAL A 31 -15.71 5.89 -40.35
N LYS A 32 -15.64 4.56 -40.19
CA LYS A 32 -15.21 3.91 -38.97
C LYS A 32 -14.01 4.71 -38.46
N ALA A 33 -14.17 5.35 -37.31
CA ALA A 33 -13.08 6.10 -36.70
C ALA A 33 -11.87 5.17 -36.67
N VAL A 34 -10.75 5.61 -37.27
CA VAL A 34 -9.53 4.79 -37.31
C VAL A 34 -9.18 4.48 -35.85
N ALA A 35 -9.13 3.19 -35.51
CA ALA A 35 -8.82 2.72 -34.17
C ALA A 35 -7.57 3.44 -33.63
N GLY A 36 -7.67 3.92 -32.39
CA GLY A 36 -6.61 4.64 -31.71
C GLY A 36 -6.32 6.05 -32.23
N LYS A 37 -7.00 6.58 -33.26
CA LYS A 37 -6.75 7.95 -33.78
C LYS A 37 -6.84 9.03 -32.71
N ALA A 38 -7.75 8.88 -31.74
CA ALA A 38 -7.92 9.81 -30.62
C ALA A 38 -6.67 9.95 -29.74
N VAL A 39 -5.83 8.92 -29.71
CA VAL A 39 -4.56 8.88 -28.97
C VAL A 39 -3.39 9.09 -29.93
N TYR A 40 -3.31 8.24 -30.94
CA TYR A 40 -2.20 8.14 -31.88
C TYR A 40 -2.08 9.27 -32.90
N GLY A 41 -3.14 10.06 -33.06
CA GLY A 41 -3.15 11.31 -33.81
C GLY A 41 -2.73 12.53 -32.99
N GLN A 42 -2.60 12.40 -31.66
CA GLN A 42 -2.17 13.50 -30.80
C GLN A 42 -0.66 13.75 -30.90
N PRO A 43 -0.20 14.97 -30.58
CA PRO A 43 1.22 15.24 -30.31
C PRO A 43 1.79 14.21 -29.34
N LEU A 44 3.04 13.80 -29.56
CA LEU A 44 3.68 12.72 -28.78
C LEU A 44 3.56 12.96 -27.27
N ALA A 45 3.79 14.20 -26.82
CA ALA A 45 3.70 14.60 -25.41
C ALA A 45 2.31 14.43 -24.79
N GLU A 46 1.25 14.36 -25.60
CA GLU A 46 -0.15 14.25 -25.15
C GLU A 46 -0.65 12.80 -25.20
N GLN A 47 0.08 11.88 -25.84
CA GLN A 47 -0.40 10.51 -26.09
C GLN A 47 -0.65 9.72 -24.81
N PHE A 48 0.14 9.91 -23.74
CA PHE A 48 -0.11 9.19 -22.49
C PHE A 48 -1.34 9.70 -21.74
N ARG A 49 -1.58 11.01 -21.73
CA ARG A 49 -2.83 11.57 -21.20
C ARG A 49 -4.04 11.07 -21.99
N ALA A 50 -3.97 11.14 -23.32
CA ALA A 50 -5.04 10.62 -24.19
C ALA A 50 -5.24 9.11 -24.02
N SER A 51 -4.17 8.35 -23.73
CA SER A 51 -4.28 6.91 -23.46
C SER A 51 -4.99 6.61 -22.15
N THR A 52 -4.82 7.45 -21.12
CA THR A 52 -5.56 7.34 -19.86
C THR A 52 -7.05 7.52 -20.12
N ASP A 53 -7.43 8.55 -20.86
CA ASP A 53 -8.83 8.82 -21.22
C ASP A 53 -9.41 7.64 -22.02
N ALA A 54 -8.72 7.17 -23.05
CA ALA A 54 -9.14 6.01 -23.85
C ALA A 54 -9.25 4.71 -23.03
N THR A 55 -8.43 4.55 -22.00
CA THR A 55 -8.49 3.40 -21.08
C THR A 55 -9.73 3.50 -20.19
N GLY A 56 -10.03 4.69 -19.67
CA GLY A 56 -11.25 4.95 -18.89
C GLY A 56 -12.53 4.75 -19.70
N ASP A 57 -12.54 5.21 -20.95
CA ASP A 57 -13.67 5.06 -21.89
C ASP A 57 -13.97 3.60 -22.26
N ALA A 58 -13.06 2.66 -21.97
CA ALA A 58 -13.32 1.23 -22.12
C ALA A 58 -14.30 0.68 -21.06
N GLY A 59 -14.64 1.48 -20.04
CA GLY A 59 -15.58 1.17 -18.97
C GLY A 59 -14.98 0.26 -17.91
N THR A 60 -14.54 -0.93 -18.29
CA THR A 60 -13.97 -1.91 -17.36
C THR A 60 -12.69 -2.53 -17.92
N ALA A 61 -11.82 -3.02 -17.04
CA ALA A 61 -10.65 -3.78 -17.44
C ALA A 61 -10.22 -4.79 -16.36
N ALA A 62 -9.71 -5.95 -16.76
CA ALA A 62 -8.96 -6.82 -15.87
C ALA A 62 -7.51 -6.35 -15.80
N PHE A 63 -6.90 -6.44 -14.62
CA PHE A 63 -5.51 -6.04 -14.42
C PHE A 63 -4.69 -7.07 -13.66
N VAL A 64 -3.38 -7.02 -13.88
CA VAL A 64 -2.36 -7.67 -13.07
C VAL A 64 -1.24 -6.67 -12.85
N SER A 65 -0.94 -6.37 -11.59
CA SER A 65 0.21 -5.58 -11.15
C SER A 65 1.16 -6.48 -10.35
N THR A 66 2.47 -6.37 -10.58
CA THR A 66 3.47 -7.15 -9.85
C THR A 66 4.68 -6.31 -9.49
N LEU A 67 5.20 -6.50 -8.28
CA LEU A 67 6.55 -6.08 -7.89
C LEU A 67 7.39 -7.34 -7.63
N THR A 68 8.48 -7.50 -8.38
CA THR A 68 9.32 -8.71 -8.38
C THR A 68 10.71 -8.40 -7.85
N TYR A 69 11.09 -9.13 -6.79
CA TYR A 69 12.38 -9.13 -6.14
C TYR A 69 13.15 -10.38 -6.58
N GLY A 70 14.13 -10.22 -7.45
CA GLY A 70 14.93 -11.34 -7.96
C GLY A 70 16.20 -11.54 -7.16
N ALA A 71 16.35 -12.73 -6.57
CA ALA A 71 17.55 -13.17 -5.85
C ALA A 71 18.14 -14.44 -6.50
N ALA A 72 19.34 -14.85 -6.08
CA ALA A 72 20.00 -16.03 -6.65
C ALA A 72 19.19 -17.34 -6.43
N GLY A 73 18.50 -17.45 -5.29
CA GLY A 73 17.67 -18.62 -4.95
C GLY A 73 16.23 -18.58 -5.48
N GLY A 74 15.90 -17.62 -6.35
CA GLY A 74 14.59 -17.45 -6.96
C GLY A 74 14.02 -16.05 -6.74
N ASP A 75 12.78 -15.85 -7.19
CA ASP A 75 12.10 -14.57 -7.11
C ASP A 75 11.04 -14.57 -5.99
N ALA A 76 10.90 -13.44 -5.31
CA ALA A 76 9.71 -13.09 -4.54
C ALA A 76 8.86 -12.10 -5.35
N VAL A 77 7.56 -12.36 -5.43
CA VAL A 77 6.62 -11.59 -6.25
C VAL A 77 5.43 -11.19 -5.38
N GLN A 78 5.28 -9.87 -5.19
CA GLN A 78 4.04 -9.27 -4.75
C GLN A 78 3.15 -9.08 -5.98
N GLU A 79 1.93 -9.59 -5.92
CA GLU A 79 0.97 -9.54 -7.02
C GLU A 79 -0.36 -8.95 -6.53
N ALA A 80 -0.90 -8.00 -7.29
CA ALA A 80 -2.28 -7.56 -7.20
C ALA A 80 -2.98 -7.91 -8.52
N LYS A 81 -4.04 -8.71 -8.45
CA LYS A 81 -4.75 -9.19 -9.64
C LYS A 81 -6.25 -8.98 -9.46
N GLY A 82 -6.89 -8.39 -10.46
CA GLY A 82 -8.27 -8.02 -10.28
C GLY A 82 -8.91 -7.37 -11.49
N SER A 83 -9.87 -6.51 -11.20
CA SER A 83 -10.65 -5.76 -12.18
C SER A 83 -10.92 -4.35 -11.69
N GLN A 84 -11.04 -3.44 -12.63
CA GLN A 84 -11.34 -2.03 -12.43
C GLN A 84 -12.60 -1.69 -13.22
N ASP A 85 -13.47 -0.91 -12.61
CA ASP A 85 -14.65 -0.28 -13.20
C ASP A 85 -14.42 1.24 -13.17
N TYR A 86 -14.07 1.79 -14.33
CA TYR A 86 -13.75 3.20 -14.50
C TYR A 86 -15.02 4.07 -14.45
N GLU A 87 -16.18 3.55 -14.85
CA GLU A 87 -17.45 4.28 -14.78
C GLU A 87 -17.88 4.52 -13.34
N ARG A 88 -17.72 3.49 -12.49
CA ARG A 88 -18.07 3.56 -11.07
C ARG A 88 -16.93 4.08 -10.20
N GLY A 89 -15.70 4.14 -10.70
CA GLY A 89 -14.53 4.48 -9.91
C GLY A 89 -14.24 3.43 -8.83
N THR A 90 -14.47 2.15 -9.13
CA THR A 90 -14.28 1.04 -8.18
C THR A 90 -13.30 0.00 -8.70
N ALA A 91 -12.64 -0.71 -7.80
CA ALA A 91 -11.82 -1.86 -8.14
C ALA A 91 -12.03 -3.01 -7.15
N LEU A 92 -11.67 -4.21 -7.60
CA LEU A 92 -11.59 -5.42 -6.78
C LEU A 92 -10.32 -6.16 -7.16
N ALA A 93 -9.48 -6.47 -6.16
CA ALA A 93 -8.18 -7.11 -6.34
C ALA A 93 -7.94 -8.19 -5.30
N GLU A 94 -7.31 -9.28 -5.71
CA GLU A 94 -6.66 -10.23 -4.83
C GLU A 94 -5.18 -9.87 -4.71
N LEU A 95 -4.68 -9.77 -3.48
CA LEU A 95 -3.29 -9.53 -3.16
C LEU A 95 -2.62 -10.83 -2.72
N GLY A 96 -1.36 -11.00 -3.09
CA GLY A 96 -0.56 -12.11 -2.62
C GLY A 96 0.94 -11.90 -2.75
N LEU A 97 1.69 -12.52 -1.83
CA LEU A 97 3.15 -12.63 -1.89
C LEU A 97 3.53 -14.10 -2.09
N ARG A 98 4.23 -14.38 -3.19
CA ARG A 98 4.81 -15.71 -3.46
C ARG A 98 6.32 -15.60 -3.53
N ALA A 99 7.03 -16.54 -2.93
CA ALA A 99 8.49 -16.58 -2.97
C ALA A 99 8.99 -17.95 -3.41
N GLY A 100 10.07 -17.96 -4.20
CA GLY A 100 10.80 -19.18 -4.51
C GLY A 100 11.29 -19.87 -3.24
N ARG A 101 11.35 -21.21 -3.26
CA ARG A 101 11.73 -22.03 -2.09
C ARG A 101 13.05 -21.63 -1.44
N HIS A 102 14.00 -21.10 -2.23
CA HIS A 102 15.33 -20.71 -1.78
C HIS A 102 15.54 -19.20 -1.77
N PHE A 103 14.46 -18.41 -1.83
CA PHE A 103 14.57 -16.96 -1.65
C PHE A 103 15.13 -16.66 -0.24
N PRO A 104 16.01 -15.64 -0.10
CA PRO A 104 16.64 -15.35 1.20
C PRO A 104 15.63 -15.12 2.32
N ALA A 105 15.81 -15.81 3.44
CA ALA A 105 14.83 -15.86 4.53
C ALA A 105 14.62 -14.48 5.17
N ASP A 106 15.69 -13.76 5.49
CA ASP A 106 15.64 -12.45 6.14
C ASP A 106 14.93 -11.42 5.24
N ALA A 107 15.20 -11.46 3.93
CA ALA A 107 14.51 -10.59 2.97
C ALA A 107 13.02 -10.96 2.84
N LEU A 108 12.68 -12.26 2.87
CA LEU A 108 11.29 -12.69 2.84
C LEU A 108 10.52 -12.30 4.10
N GLU A 109 11.14 -12.43 5.27
CA GLU A 109 10.58 -12.02 6.55
C GLU A 109 10.29 -10.51 6.53
N PHE A 110 11.26 -9.72 6.09
CA PHE A 110 11.08 -8.28 5.91
C PHE A 110 9.90 -7.97 4.96
N LEU A 111 9.84 -8.63 3.80
CA LEU A 111 8.75 -8.43 2.84
C LEU A 111 7.39 -8.95 3.35
N ARG A 112 7.36 -9.84 4.33
CA ARG A 112 6.11 -10.35 4.93
C ARG A 112 5.60 -9.48 6.07
N ALA A 113 6.46 -8.74 6.76
CA ALA A 113 6.06 -7.92 7.91
C ALA A 113 4.90 -6.95 7.59
N SER A 114 4.85 -6.46 6.35
CA SER A 114 3.83 -5.53 5.86
C SER A 114 2.60 -6.20 5.24
N HIS A 115 2.62 -7.52 5.06
CA HIS A 115 1.57 -8.27 4.38
C HIS A 115 0.92 -9.28 5.34
N PRO A 116 -0.42 -9.33 5.39
CA PRO A 116 -1.06 -10.38 6.16
C PRO A 116 -0.77 -11.76 5.57
N ASP A 117 -0.79 -12.76 6.43
CA ASP A 117 -0.69 -14.15 5.99
C ASP A 117 -1.88 -14.55 5.12
N GLY A 118 -1.59 -15.29 4.04
CA GLY A 118 -2.61 -15.83 3.14
C GLY A 118 -3.05 -14.86 2.03
N LYS A 119 -4.23 -15.13 1.47
CA LYS A 119 -4.82 -14.31 0.41
C LYS A 119 -5.66 -13.20 1.02
N GLN A 120 -5.46 -11.99 0.54
CA GLN A 120 -6.24 -10.81 0.90
C GLN A 120 -7.02 -10.33 -0.31
N THR A 121 -8.29 -9.99 -0.12
CA THR A 121 -9.07 -9.29 -1.13
C THR A 121 -9.20 -7.83 -0.72
N VAL A 122 -8.95 -6.94 -1.66
CA VAL A 122 -9.10 -5.49 -1.51
C VAL A 122 -10.11 -4.99 -2.53
N ALA A 123 -10.99 -4.09 -2.10
CA ALA A 123 -11.83 -3.32 -3.01
C ALA A 123 -11.66 -1.83 -2.74
N THR A 124 -11.90 -1.03 -3.76
CA THR A 124 -11.84 0.44 -3.67
C THR A 124 -13.14 1.03 -4.15
N ALA A 125 -13.57 2.11 -3.50
CA ALA A 125 -14.64 2.96 -3.99
C ALA A 125 -14.38 4.38 -3.49
N GLU A 126 -14.20 5.32 -4.42
CA GLU A 126 -13.72 6.67 -4.08
C GLU A 126 -12.42 6.61 -3.26
N ASP A 127 -12.37 7.27 -2.10
CA ASP A 127 -11.19 7.28 -1.22
C ASP A 127 -11.23 6.15 -0.16
N ASP A 128 -12.29 5.33 -0.16
CA ASP A 128 -12.46 4.22 0.78
C ASP A 128 -11.76 2.94 0.28
N VAL A 129 -11.09 2.25 1.20
CA VAL A 129 -10.48 0.94 0.95
C VAL A 129 -11.19 -0.12 1.78
N TYR A 130 -11.65 -1.17 1.13
CA TYR A 130 -12.30 -2.31 1.76
C TYR A 130 -11.34 -3.49 1.74
N VAL A 131 -11.23 -4.20 2.85
CA VAL A 131 -10.31 -5.33 2.99
C VAL A 131 -11.04 -6.54 3.54
N ARG A 132 -10.73 -7.72 3.00
CA ARG A 132 -11.22 -9.01 3.50
C ARG A 132 -10.12 -10.06 3.47
N GLN A 133 -10.04 -10.88 4.52
CA GLN A 133 -9.14 -12.01 4.60
C GLN A 133 -9.96 -13.30 4.73
N GLY A 134 -9.82 -14.20 3.76
CA GLY A 134 -10.63 -15.42 3.71
C GLY A 134 -12.14 -15.10 3.77
N ASP A 135 -12.84 -15.75 4.71
CA ASP A 135 -14.29 -15.62 4.91
C ASP A 135 -14.66 -14.58 6.00
N SER A 136 -13.76 -13.65 6.33
CA SER A 136 -14.04 -12.55 7.26
C SER A 136 -15.12 -11.61 6.72
N ALA A 137 -15.70 -10.78 7.60
CA ALA A 137 -16.42 -9.60 7.14
C ALA A 137 -15.46 -8.66 6.38
N TRP A 138 -16.03 -7.81 5.52
CA TRP A 138 -15.29 -6.71 4.92
C TRP A 138 -15.04 -5.64 5.99
N LEU A 139 -13.80 -5.19 6.10
CA LEU A 139 -13.43 -4.01 6.87
C LEU A 139 -13.33 -2.81 5.94
N LYS A 140 -14.00 -1.71 6.28
CA LYS A 140 -13.93 -0.45 5.57
C LYS A 140 -12.93 0.49 6.25
N TYR A 141 -11.94 0.95 5.50
CA TYR A 141 -10.98 1.98 5.88
C TYR A 141 -11.31 3.26 5.13
N THR A 142 -11.90 4.24 5.85
CA THR A 142 -12.02 5.61 5.34
C THR A 142 -10.70 6.37 5.55
N PRO A 143 -10.49 7.51 4.88
CA PRO A 143 -9.35 8.39 5.17
C PRO A 143 -9.24 8.76 6.65
N GLU A 144 -10.37 9.02 7.32
CA GLU A 144 -10.40 9.33 8.76
C GLU A 144 -9.99 8.13 9.61
N ALA A 145 -10.41 6.91 9.24
CA ALA A 145 -9.98 5.70 9.92
C ALA A 145 -8.46 5.49 9.80
N VAL A 146 -7.90 5.73 8.62
CA VAL A 146 -6.45 5.66 8.37
C VAL A 146 -5.69 6.67 9.23
N ASP A 147 -6.17 7.92 9.28
CA ASP A 147 -5.54 8.98 10.07
C ASP A 147 -5.61 8.69 11.59
N GLU A 148 -6.75 8.18 12.09
CA GLU A 148 -6.96 7.88 13.51
C GLU A 148 -6.19 6.65 13.98
N LEU A 149 -6.16 5.59 13.16
CA LEU A 149 -5.41 4.37 13.44
C LEU A 149 -3.91 4.55 13.22
N GLY A 150 -3.50 5.56 12.44
CA GLY A 150 -2.12 5.99 12.31
C GLY A 150 -1.30 5.22 11.27
N GLU A 151 0.03 5.41 11.33
CA GLU A 151 0.99 5.05 10.27
C GLU A 151 0.90 3.58 9.82
N ALA A 152 0.60 2.66 10.73
CA ALA A 152 0.48 1.23 10.43
C ALA A 152 -0.59 0.93 9.37
N THR A 153 -1.61 1.80 9.20
CA THR A 153 -2.65 1.65 8.16
C THR A 153 -2.25 2.24 6.81
N GLY A 154 -1.07 2.87 6.70
CA GLY A 154 -0.56 3.45 5.46
C GLY A 154 -0.41 2.43 4.33
N VAL A 155 -0.19 1.15 4.65
CA VAL A 155 -0.18 0.04 3.68
C VAL A 155 -1.55 -0.22 3.07
N ILE A 156 -2.65 0.03 3.81
CA ILE A 156 -4.02 -0.09 3.29
C ILE A 156 -4.34 1.13 2.42
N ALA A 157 -4.01 2.33 2.90
CA ALA A 157 -4.22 3.58 2.16
C ALA A 157 -3.48 3.61 0.82
N ALA A 158 -2.37 2.88 0.69
CA ALA A 158 -1.64 2.72 -0.56
C ALA A 158 -2.43 2.01 -1.68
N HIS A 159 -3.60 1.43 -1.36
CA HIS A 159 -4.48 0.79 -2.31
C HIS A 159 -5.71 1.62 -2.69
N ALA A 160 -5.89 2.84 -2.15
CA ALA A 160 -7.02 3.71 -2.49
C ALA A 160 -7.11 4.02 -4.00
N ALA A 161 -8.22 4.61 -4.46
CA ALA A 161 -8.31 4.99 -5.87
C ALA A 161 -7.20 5.98 -6.25
N GLY A 162 -6.61 5.78 -7.44
CA GLY A 162 -5.57 6.64 -7.98
C GLY A 162 -6.12 7.85 -8.72
N ASP A 163 -5.23 8.73 -9.15
CA ASP A 163 -5.59 9.92 -9.93
C ASP A 163 -6.22 9.56 -11.28
N VAL A 164 -5.88 8.38 -11.82
CA VAL A 164 -6.22 7.95 -13.19
C VAL A 164 -6.83 6.57 -13.29
N ALA A 165 -6.75 5.78 -12.22
CA ALA A 165 -7.15 4.38 -12.20
C ALA A 165 -7.90 4.09 -10.88
N PRO A 166 -9.01 3.34 -10.91
CA PRO A 166 -9.72 2.95 -9.69
C PRO A 166 -8.87 2.16 -8.67
N TYR A 167 -7.75 1.58 -9.09
CA TYR A 167 -6.79 0.91 -8.22
C TYR A 167 -5.40 1.56 -8.36
N SER A 168 -4.91 2.18 -7.27
CA SER A 168 -3.61 2.88 -7.27
C SER A 168 -2.42 2.00 -6.92
N GLY A 169 -1.24 2.62 -6.82
CA GLY A 169 0.00 1.96 -6.45
C GLY A 169 0.53 1.09 -7.60
N THR A 170 0.17 1.44 -8.84
CA THR A 170 0.58 0.69 -10.02
C THR A 170 1.25 1.60 -11.04
N LEU A 171 1.85 1.00 -12.07
CA LEU A 171 2.43 1.76 -13.18
C LEU A 171 1.38 2.58 -13.95
N ALA A 172 0.07 2.30 -13.81
CA ALA A 172 -0.97 3.14 -14.41
C ALA A 172 -0.91 4.59 -13.93
N ASP A 173 -0.59 4.81 -12.65
CA ASP A 173 -0.50 6.15 -12.05
C ASP A 173 0.73 6.93 -12.52
N LEU A 174 1.78 6.19 -12.92
CA LEU A 174 3.04 6.79 -13.37
C LEU A 174 3.01 7.18 -14.84
N VAL A 175 2.39 6.37 -15.71
CA VAL A 175 2.32 6.62 -17.16
C VAL A 175 1.92 8.05 -17.54
N PRO A 176 0.84 8.65 -17.02
CA PRO A 176 0.43 10.02 -17.39
C PRO A 176 1.40 11.11 -16.92
N ARG A 177 2.30 10.79 -15.98
CA ARG A 177 3.29 11.74 -15.43
C ARG A 177 4.57 11.80 -16.27
N VAL A 178 4.73 10.92 -17.26
CA VAL A 178 5.91 10.88 -18.11
C VAL A 178 5.59 11.40 -19.51
N ILE A 179 6.57 12.08 -20.11
CA ILE A 179 6.45 12.63 -21.45
C ILE A 179 7.32 11.81 -22.39
N PRO A 180 6.73 11.04 -23.34
CA PRO A 180 7.52 10.34 -24.34
C PRO A 180 8.20 11.37 -25.26
N ARG A 181 9.52 11.24 -25.41
CA ARG A 181 10.34 12.14 -26.25
C ARG A 181 10.75 11.52 -27.58
N GLU A 182 10.76 10.20 -27.63
CA GLU A 182 11.14 9.42 -28.80
C GLU A 182 9.92 8.82 -29.50
N LYS A 183 10.03 8.62 -30.81
CA LYS A 183 8.97 7.96 -31.57
C LYS A 183 8.82 6.52 -31.07
N PRO A 184 7.59 6.06 -30.80
CA PRO A 184 7.36 4.69 -30.38
C PRO A 184 7.63 3.71 -31.54
N GLU A 185 8.00 2.49 -31.16
CA GLU A 185 8.00 1.34 -32.05
C GLU A 185 6.54 0.98 -32.39
N ARG A 186 6.20 0.99 -33.68
CA ARG A 186 4.90 0.49 -34.16
C ARG A 186 5.01 -1.00 -34.44
N ARG A 187 4.02 -1.75 -33.96
CA ARG A 187 3.88 -3.18 -34.20
C ARG A 187 2.84 -3.46 -35.28
N GLU A 188 2.90 -4.67 -35.82
CA GLU A 188 1.98 -5.13 -36.89
C GLU A 188 0.52 -5.17 -36.44
N ASP A 189 0.27 -5.42 -35.15
CA ASP A 189 -1.06 -5.42 -34.54
C ASP A 189 -1.64 -4.02 -34.31
N GLY A 190 -0.94 -2.96 -34.73
CA GLY A 190 -1.33 -1.57 -34.54
C GLY A 190 -0.96 -0.99 -33.16
N SER A 191 -0.43 -1.81 -32.24
CA SER A 191 0.04 -1.36 -30.94
C SER A 191 1.32 -0.52 -31.06
N ARG A 192 1.58 0.30 -30.03
CA ARG A 192 2.78 1.14 -29.93
C ARG A 192 3.53 0.88 -28.64
N VAL A 193 4.85 0.77 -28.75
CA VAL A 193 5.76 0.58 -27.61
C VAL A 193 6.66 1.79 -27.45
N TYR A 194 6.62 2.38 -26.27
CA TYR A 194 7.41 3.53 -25.86
C TYR A 194 8.48 3.05 -24.89
N ARG A 195 9.73 3.44 -25.15
CA ARG A 195 10.85 3.25 -24.22
C ARG A 195 11.23 4.63 -23.69
N LEU A 196 11.23 4.76 -22.38
CA LEU A 196 11.41 6.02 -21.68
C LEU A 196 12.13 5.78 -20.36
N THR A 197 12.43 6.87 -19.67
CA THR A 197 13.01 6.85 -18.33
C THR A 197 12.18 7.71 -17.39
N VAL A 198 12.13 7.32 -16.12
CA VAL A 198 11.50 8.09 -15.05
C VAL A 198 12.51 8.42 -13.96
N LEU A 199 12.20 9.44 -13.15
CA LEU A 199 13.02 9.79 -12.00
C LEU A 199 12.90 8.68 -10.93
N PRO A 200 13.99 8.32 -10.23
CA PRO A 200 13.96 7.34 -9.15
C PRO A 200 12.92 7.59 -8.07
N GLU A 201 12.76 8.85 -7.65
CA GLU A 201 11.74 9.26 -6.68
C GLU A 201 10.33 8.86 -7.12
N VAL A 202 9.99 9.15 -8.38
CA VAL A 202 8.68 8.81 -8.95
C VAL A 202 8.52 7.30 -9.08
N ALA A 203 9.58 6.57 -9.44
CA ALA A 203 9.55 5.11 -9.52
C ALA A 203 9.43 4.44 -8.15
N ALA A 204 10.03 5.03 -7.12
CA ALA A 204 10.00 4.52 -5.75
C ALA A 204 8.58 4.56 -5.14
N GLU A 205 7.68 5.40 -5.67
CA GLU A 205 6.26 5.39 -5.29
C GLU A 205 5.57 4.03 -5.55
N LEU A 206 6.15 3.17 -6.40
CA LEU A 206 5.68 1.79 -6.63
C LEU A 206 6.05 0.82 -5.51
N LEU A 207 6.97 1.18 -4.63
CA LEU A 207 7.36 0.33 -3.51
C LEU A 207 6.28 0.37 -2.42
N PRO A 208 6.13 -0.68 -1.61
CA PRO A 208 5.41 -0.61 -0.34
C PRO A 208 5.85 0.58 0.52
N ARG A 209 4.92 1.19 1.25
CA ARG A 209 5.19 2.39 2.09
C ARG A 209 6.35 2.20 3.06
N ASP A 210 6.47 1.01 3.64
CA ASP A 210 7.55 0.68 4.58
C ASP A 210 8.93 0.68 3.92
N LEU A 211 9.02 0.44 2.61
CA LEU A 211 10.27 0.61 1.86
C LEU A 211 10.48 2.06 1.44
N GLN A 212 9.40 2.80 1.16
CA GLN A 212 9.48 4.22 0.82
C GLN A 212 10.02 5.07 1.99
N SER A 213 9.59 4.78 3.22
CA SER A 213 9.94 5.56 4.41
C SER A 213 11.41 5.42 4.82
N LEU A 214 12.11 4.37 4.36
CA LEU A 214 13.52 4.12 4.68
C LEU A 214 14.48 5.05 3.95
N GLN A 215 14.05 5.70 2.88
CA GLN A 215 14.93 6.50 2.04
C GLN A 215 14.24 7.81 1.61
N HIS A 216 14.91 8.91 1.91
CA HIS A 216 14.43 10.26 1.57
C HIS A 216 15.09 10.78 0.29
N ASP A 217 16.17 10.15 -0.17
CA ASP A 217 16.87 10.46 -1.42
C ASP A 217 17.02 9.20 -2.29
N TRP A 218 16.29 9.16 -3.40
CA TRP A 218 16.33 8.05 -4.36
C TRP A 218 17.41 8.21 -5.43
N GLY A 219 18.23 9.27 -5.35
CA GLY A 219 19.25 9.60 -6.31
C GLY A 219 18.71 10.07 -7.66
N THR A 220 19.62 10.16 -8.64
CA THR A 220 19.35 10.79 -9.94
C THR A 220 19.42 9.82 -11.13
N ASP A 221 19.86 8.59 -10.91
CA ASP A 221 20.06 7.60 -11.99
C ASP A 221 18.71 7.17 -12.58
N PRO A 222 18.44 7.43 -13.87
CA PRO A 222 17.11 7.22 -14.44
C PRO A 222 16.66 5.76 -14.41
N VAL A 223 15.40 5.54 -14.09
CA VAL A 223 14.75 4.22 -14.08
C VAL A 223 14.16 3.94 -15.47
N PRO A 224 14.57 2.86 -16.16
CA PRO A 224 13.98 2.46 -17.43
C PRO A 224 12.51 2.08 -17.28
N LEU A 225 11.65 2.65 -18.13
CA LEU A 225 10.22 2.36 -18.22
C LEU A 225 9.87 2.02 -19.68
N THR A 226 9.13 0.93 -19.86
CA THR A 226 8.53 0.56 -21.15
C THR A 226 7.02 0.60 -21.02
N VAL A 227 6.35 1.31 -21.91
CA VAL A 227 4.88 1.43 -21.96
C VAL A 227 4.38 0.91 -23.30
N ARG A 228 3.33 0.09 -23.26
CA ARG A 228 2.65 -0.43 -24.45
C ARG A 228 1.21 0.03 -24.46
N LEU A 229 0.84 0.72 -25.53
CA LEU A 229 -0.53 1.07 -25.85
C LEU A 229 -1.08 0.10 -26.91
N ASP A 230 -2.33 -0.36 -26.80
CA ASP A 230 -2.96 -1.28 -27.76
C ASP A 230 -3.36 -0.59 -29.08
N ALA A 231 -3.98 -1.32 -30.01
CA ALA A 231 -4.40 -0.75 -31.30
C ALA A 231 -5.40 0.43 -31.17
N ASP A 232 -6.14 0.48 -30.07
CA ASP A 232 -7.13 1.53 -29.76
C ASP A 232 -6.52 2.67 -28.94
N GLY A 233 -5.22 2.62 -28.65
CA GLY A 233 -4.51 3.64 -27.88
C GLY A 233 -4.67 3.53 -26.37
N ARG A 234 -5.24 2.42 -25.86
CA ARG A 234 -5.44 2.17 -24.43
C ARG A 234 -4.15 1.66 -23.80
N LEU A 235 -3.94 1.96 -22.52
CA LEU A 235 -2.83 1.40 -21.76
C LEU A 235 -3.02 -0.10 -21.64
N ALA A 236 -2.11 -0.88 -22.23
CA ALA A 236 -2.21 -2.34 -22.26
C ALA A 236 -1.12 -3.02 -21.42
N ALA A 237 0.06 -2.41 -21.31
CA ALA A 237 1.10 -2.85 -20.37
C ALA A 237 2.08 -1.73 -20.03
N ALA A 238 2.69 -1.82 -18.86
CA ALA A 238 3.86 -1.04 -18.48
C ALA A 238 4.83 -1.92 -17.68
N THR A 239 6.14 -1.68 -17.82
CA THR A 239 7.18 -2.36 -17.05
C THR A 239 8.29 -1.40 -16.67
N ALA A 240 8.75 -1.43 -15.42
CA ALA A 240 9.88 -0.62 -14.96
C ALA A 240 11.00 -1.51 -14.39
N ASP A 241 12.24 -1.20 -14.74
CA ASP A 241 13.44 -1.77 -14.12
C ASP A 241 13.90 -0.87 -12.98
N LEU A 242 13.62 -1.29 -11.75
CA LEU A 242 13.86 -0.54 -10.53
C LEU A 242 15.27 -0.78 -9.97
N GLY A 243 16.23 -1.26 -10.77
CA GLY A 243 17.63 -1.40 -10.39
C GLY A 243 18.24 -0.17 -9.70
N PRO A 244 18.04 1.06 -10.22
CA PRO A 244 18.54 2.28 -9.55
C PRO A 244 17.93 2.50 -8.15
N VAL A 245 16.65 2.19 -7.97
CA VAL A 245 15.94 2.27 -6.68
C VAL A 245 16.47 1.21 -5.71
N LEU A 246 16.69 -0.02 -6.20
CA LEU A 246 17.27 -1.11 -5.43
C LEU A 246 18.68 -0.77 -4.93
N ALA A 247 19.51 -0.11 -5.74
CA ALA A 247 20.84 0.33 -5.32
C ALA A 247 20.78 1.24 -4.09
N ARG A 248 19.78 2.11 -3.98
CA ARG A 248 19.56 2.97 -2.80
C ARG A 248 19.12 2.20 -1.57
N LEU A 249 18.31 1.15 -1.73
CA LEU A 249 17.95 0.26 -0.63
C LEU A 249 19.19 -0.50 -0.12
N HIS A 250 20.09 -0.92 -1.01
CA HIS A 250 21.34 -1.57 -0.61
C HIS A 250 22.26 -0.66 0.21
N GLU A 251 22.31 0.65 -0.08
CA GLU A 251 23.06 1.62 0.72
C GLU A 251 22.56 1.68 2.17
N GLN A 252 21.26 1.46 2.39
CA GLN A 252 20.64 1.33 3.71
C GLN A 252 20.74 -0.08 4.30
N LYS A 253 21.50 -0.99 3.67
CA LYS A 253 21.62 -2.41 4.04
C LYS A 253 20.29 -3.16 4.01
N VAL A 254 19.33 -2.71 3.20
CA VAL A 254 18.01 -3.32 3.01
C VAL A 254 18.02 -4.13 1.73
N LEU A 255 17.45 -5.33 1.75
CA LEU A 255 17.33 -6.23 0.58
C LEU A 255 18.68 -6.57 -0.11
N VAL A 256 19.81 -6.59 0.61
CA VAL A 256 21.17 -6.75 0.05
C VAL A 256 21.40 -8.00 -0.83
N GLU A 257 20.60 -9.04 -0.62
CA GLU A 257 20.67 -10.29 -1.40
C GLU A 257 19.82 -10.25 -2.68
N VAL A 258 18.90 -9.29 -2.81
CA VAL A 258 18.13 -9.03 -4.03
C VAL A 258 19.05 -8.40 -5.07
N LYS A 259 19.03 -8.93 -6.29
CA LYS A 259 19.90 -8.48 -7.40
C LYS A 259 19.13 -7.76 -8.49
N ARG A 260 17.80 -7.95 -8.55
CA ARG A 260 16.92 -7.29 -9.52
C ARG A 260 15.64 -6.88 -8.82
N LEU A 261 15.15 -5.69 -9.15
CA LEU A 261 13.84 -5.21 -8.71
C LEU A 261 13.11 -4.72 -9.95
N SER A 262 11.89 -5.20 -10.18
CA SER A 262 11.12 -4.79 -11.36
C SER A 262 9.64 -4.73 -11.07
N ALA A 263 8.96 -3.78 -11.70
CA ALA A 263 7.52 -3.66 -11.66
C ALA A 263 6.92 -4.02 -13.02
N SER A 264 5.76 -4.68 -13.03
CA SER A 264 4.99 -4.94 -14.24
C SER A 264 3.52 -4.66 -14.00
N TYR A 265 2.85 -4.12 -15.00
CA TYR A 265 1.43 -3.84 -14.99
C TYR A 265 0.85 -4.21 -16.35
N ARG A 266 -0.29 -4.90 -16.36
CA ARG A 266 -0.98 -5.34 -17.56
C ARG A 266 -2.47 -5.10 -17.41
N LEU A 267 -3.07 -4.59 -18.47
CA LEU A 267 -4.51 -4.45 -18.63
C LEU A 267 -4.99 -5.28 -19.82
N GLY A 268 -6.19 -5.83 -19.69
CA GLY A 268 -6.85 -6.60 -20.73
C GLY A 268 -8.33 -6.77 -20.42
N ASP A 269 -9.01 -7.59 -21.23
CA ASP A 269 -10.45 -7.86 -21.06
C ASP A 269 -11.31 -6.59 -20.96
N PHE A 270 -10.94 -5.58 -21.75
CA PHE A 270 -11.62 -4.29 -21.79
C PHE A 270 -13.11 -4.43 -22.10
N GLY A 271 -13.95 -3.74 -21.34
CA GLY A 271 -15.41 -3.73 -21.48
C GLY A 271 -16.10 -5.03 -21.09
N LYS A 272 -15.38 -6.01 -20.53
CA LYS A 272 -16.01 -7.23 -20.01
C LYS A 272 -16.62 -6.96 -18.63
N PRO A 273 -17.77 -7.58 -18.29
CA PRO A 273 -18.36 -7.44 -16.97
C PRO A 273 -17.37 -7.78 -15.86
N VAL A 274 -17.34 -6.93 -14.83
CA VAL A 274 -16.54 -7.15 -13.64
C VAL A 274 -17.08 -8.33 -12.85
N LYS A 275 -16.18 -9.16 -12.29
CA LYS A 275 -16.60 -10.31 -11.48
C LYS A 275 -17.31 -9.82 -10.20
N PRO A 276 -18.40 -10.50 -9.81
CA PRO A 276 -19.04 -10.24 -8.52
C PRO A 276 -18.09 -10.58 -7.36
N GLY A 277 -18.35 -10.02 -6.18
CA GLY A 277 -17.61 -10.35 -4.95
C GLY A 277 -17.08 -9.16 -4.14
N GLY A 278 -17.45 -7.92 -4.50
CA GLY A 278 -17.15 -6.72 -3.72
C GLY A 278 -17.96 -6.59 -2.41
N PRO A 279 -17.74 -5.51 -1.64
CA PRO A 279 -18.38 -5.29 -0.34
C PRO A 279 -19.92 -5.28 -0.40
N ASP A 280 -20.51 -4.79 -1.48
CA ASP A 280 -21.98 -4.69 -1.64
C ASP A 280 -22.68 -6.02 -1.96
N GLN A 281 -21.94 -7.13 -2.04
CA GLN A 281 -22.45 -8.42 -2.54
C GLN A 281 -22.31 -9.57 -1.54
N GLY A 282 -22.01 -9.26 -0.27
CA GLY A 282 -21.86 -10.26 0.80
C GLY A 282 -23.08 -10.33 1.73
N ASP A 283 -23.26 -11.50 2.34
CA ASP A 283 -24.31 -11.72 3.36
C ASP A 283 -23.96 -11.12 4.73
N ARG A 284 -22.69 -10.76 4.95
CA ARG A 284 -22.21 -10.11 6.17
C ARG A 284 -22.14 -8.61 5.97
N PRO A 285 -22.56 -7.81 6.97
CA PRO A 285 -22.41 -6.37 6.90
C PRO A 285 -20.92 -5.99 6.84
N VAL A 286 -20.63 -4.92 6.11
CA VAL A 286 -19.33 -4.27 6.14
C VAL A 286 -19.16 -3.61 7.50
N GLU A 287 -18.03 -3.86 8.15
CA GLU A 287 -17.67 -3.26 9.43
C GLU A 287 -16.77 -2.04 9.21
N ASP A 288 -16.99 -0.97 9.96
CA ASP A 288 -16.12 0.21 9.94
C ASP A 288 -14.85 -0.07 10.74
N ALA A 289 -13.68 -0.01 10.09
CA ALA A 289 -12.39 -0.25 10.74
C ALA A 289 -12.14 0.71 11.91
N ARG A 290 -12.64 1.95 11.84
CA ARG A 290 -12.52 2.93 12.92
C ARG A 290 -13.27 2.50 14.18
N GLU A 291 -14.39 1.80 14.02
CA GLU A 291 -15.24 1.39 15.15
C GLU A 291 -14.78 0.07 15.76
N VAL A 292 -14.25 -0.86 14.95
CA VAL A 292 -13.94 -2.23 15.39
C VAL A 292 -12.45 -2.50 15.64
N LEU A 293 -11.57 -1.57 15.24
CA LEU A 293 -10.13 -1.69 15.46
C LEU A 293 -9.64 -0.61 16.41
N ALA A 294 -8.50 -0.88 17.05
CA ALA A 294 -7.82 0.07 17.90
C ALA A 294 -6.29 -0.12 17.82
N PRO A 295 -5.51 0.95 18.02
CA PRO A 295 -4.07 0.82 18.26
C PRO A 295 -3.80 -0.06 19.47
N LEU A 296 -2.84 -0.97 19.38
CA LEU A 296 -2.50 -1.86 20.51
C LEU A 296 -2.07 -1.07 21.76
N ALA A 297 -1.47 0.11 21.56
CA ALA A 297 -1.09 1.03 22.63
C ALA A 297 -2.27 1.65 23.39
N SER A 298 -3.49 1.62 22.85
CA SER A 298 -4.69 2.11 23.54
C SER A 298 -5.47 1.01 24.27
N ILE A 299 -5.06 -0.25 24.13
CA ILE A 299 -5.70 -1.38 24.79
C ILE A 299 -5.26 -1.46 26.25
N GLU A 300 -6.21 -1.48 27.17
CA GLU A 300 -5.92 -1.54 28.62
C GLU A 300 -5.26 -2.87 29.03
N ASP A 301 -4.48 -2.81 30.11
CA ASP A 301 -3.84 -3.97 30.72
C ASP A 301 -4.85 -5.08 31.04
N GLY A 302 -4.52 -6.31 30.65
CA GLY A 302 -5.34 -7.50 30.83
C GLY A 302 -6.41 -7.74 29.76
N ARG A 303 -6.68 -6.77 28.87
CA ARG A 303 -7.60 -6.95 27.73
C ARG A 303 -6.97 -7.79 26.62
N CYS A 304 -7.81 -8.43 25.83
CA CYS A 304 -7.40 -9.31 24.75
C CYS A 304 -7.73 -8.71 23.39
N ALA A 305 -6.97 -9.11 22.37
CA ALA A 305 -7.19 -8.66 21.02
C ALA A 305 -6.85 -9.75 19.99
N GLY A 306 -7.53 -9.68 18.86
CA GLY A 306 -7.20 -10.41 17.64
C GLY A 306 -6.33 -9.56 16.71
N THR A 307 -5.38 -10.20 16.07
CA THR A 307 -4.52 -9.66 15.00
C THR A 307 -5.04 -10.07 13.62
N GLY A 308 -5.74 -11.20 13.54
CA GLY A 308 -6.39 -11.68 12.32
C GLY A 308 -7.55 -10.80 11.83
N GLY A 309 -7.77 -10.82 10.52
CA GLY A 309 -8.90 -10.13 9.88
C GLY A 309 -8.75 -8.62 9.76
N THR A 310 -7.65 -8.03 10.25
CA THR A 310 -7.37 -6.58 10.19
C THR A 310 -6.84 -6.11 8.84
N GLY A 311 -6.55 -7.02 7.90
CA GLY A 311 -5.89 -6.61 6.65
C GLY A 311 -4.40 -6.27 6.79
N LEU A 312 -3.86 -6.24 8.01
CA LEU A 312 -2.49 -5.83 8.30
C LEU A 312 -1.63 -7.05 8.66
N GLY A 313 -0.32 -6.98 8.39
CA GLY A 313 0.65 -8.03 8.76
C GLY A 313 1.21 -7.92 10.18
N GLY A 314 0.95 -6.81 10.88
CA GLY A 314 1.54 -6.49 12.18
C GLY A 314 0.54 -6.41 13.33
N THR A 315 1.06 -6.25 14.55
CA THR A 315 0.25 -6.14 15.79
C THR A 315 0.00 -4.71 16.24
N ALA A 316 0.34 -3.71 15.43
CA ALA A 316 0.21 -2.30 15.81
C ALA A 316 -1.26 -1.88 15.94
N ILE A 317 -2.12 -2.43 15.07
CA ILE A 317 -3.57 -2.24 15.08
C ILE A 317 -4.21 -3.61 15.25
N VAL A 318 -5.16 -3.70 16.17
CA VAL A 318 -5.77 -4.96 16.58
C VAL A 318 -7.29 -4.81 16.69
N ARG A 319 -8.01 -5.93 16.70
CA ARG A 319 -9.43 -5.98 17.04
C ARG A 319 -9.59 -6.30 18.53
N PRO A 320 -10.09 -5.38 19.37
CA PRO A 320 -10.43 -5.69 20.75
C PRO A 320 -11.48 -6.82 20.81
N VAL A 321 -11.27 -7.80 21.67
CA VAL A 321 -12.21 -8.91 21.88
C VAL A 321 -12.33 -9.24 23.37
N ASP A 322 -13.39 -9.95 23.75
CA ASP A 322 -13.46 -10.50 25.09
C ASP A 322 -12.46 -11.66 25.23
N CYS A 323 -11.74 -11.69 26.34
CA CYS A 323 -10.72 -12.73 26.57
C CYS A 323 -11.27 -14.15 26.70
N ALA A 324 -12.60 -14.30 26.83
CA ALA A 324 -13.27 -15.60 26.80
C ALA A 324 -13.44 -16.13 25.37
N ASP A 325 -13.37 -15.25 24.37
CA ASP A 325 -13.42 -15.60 22.95
C ASP A 325 -12.01 -15.92 22.43
N GLY A 326 -11.94 -16.44 21.20
CA GLY A 326 -10.68 -16.63 20.49
C GLY A 326 -9.95 -15.31 20.30
N HIS A 327 -8.71 -15.22 20.75
CA HIS A 327 -7.85 -14.05 20.66
C HIS A 327 -6.41 -14.49 20.37
N ASP A 328 -5.60 -13.57 19.84
CA ASP A 328 -4.20 -13.84 19.49
C ASP A 328 -3.24 -13.33 20.56
N LEU A 329 -3.68 -12.33 21.32
CA LEU A 329 -2.88 -11.72 22.37
C LEU A 329 -3.69 -11.19 23.54
N ARG A 330 -2.99 -11.05 24.68
CA ARG A 330 -3.46 -10.35 25.87
C ARG A 330 -2.44 -9.28 26.25
N VAL A 331 -2.89 -8.04 26.43
CA VAL A 331 -2.04 -6.94 26.90
C VAL A 331 -1.63 -7.20 28.33
N LEU A 332 -0.33 -7.16 28.58
CA LEU A 332 0.25 -7.36 29.90
C LEU A 332 0.42 -6.03 30.62
N ALA A 333 1.00 -5.04 29.93
CA ALA A 333 1.23 -3.70 30.48
C ALA A 333 1.46 -2.68 29.36
N GLN A 334 0.93 -1.48 29.55
CA GLN A 334 1.37 -0.27 28.87
C GLN A 334 2.53 0.39 29.64
N VAL A 335 3.68 0.53 29.00
CA VAL A 335 4.92 1.01 29.61
C VAL A 335 5.35 2.32 28.98
N LYS A 336 5.35 3.37 29.80
CA LYS A 336 5.95 4.66 29.45
C LYS A 336 7.35 4.79 30.03
N VAL A 337 8.32 5.01 29.16
CA VAL A 337 9.69 5.35 29.52
C VAL A 337 9.83 6.87 29.47
N ASP A 338 10.25 7.45 30.59
CA ASP A 338 10.62 8.86 30.70
C ASP A 338 11.80 8.95 31.68
N ARG A 339 13.00 9.18 31.15
CA ARG A 339 14.26 9.16 31.91
C ARG A 339 15.17 10.30 31.45
N THR A 340 15.72 11.01 32.42
CA THR A 340 16.84 11.95 32.20
C THR A 340 18.09 11.37 32.85
N LEU A 341 19.14 11.21 32.06
CA LEU A 341 20.42 10.66 32.48
C LEU A 341 21.49 11.76 32.45
N PRO A 342 22.39 11.80 33.45
CA PRO A 342 23.49 12.75 33.44
C PRO A 342 24.51 12.38 32.35
N GLY A 343 25.01 13.41 31.65
CA GLY A 343 25.97 13.26 30.56
C GLY A 343 25.35 12.84 29.24
N LYS A 344 26.18 12.88 28.18
CA LYS A 344 25.84 12.28 26.88
C LYS A 344 25.97 10.76 27.01
N GLN A 345 24.88 10.03 26.76
CA GLN A 345 24.82 8.57 26.84
C GLN A 345 24.63 8.01 25.43
N ASP A 346 25.71 7.54 24.81
CA ASP A 346 25.67 7.00 23.44
C ASP A 346 24.97 5.63 23.34
N ILE A 347 24.70 4.97 24.47
CA ILE A 347 24.11 3.62 24.57
C ILE A 347 22.73 3.59 25.21
N ALA A 348 22.13 4.75 25.51
CA ALA A 348 20.82 4.79 26.14
C ALA A 348 19.76 4.27 25.15
N ASN A 349 18.96 3.29 25.58
CA ASN A 349 17.93 2.67 24.76
C ASN A 349 16.65 2.47 25.59
N GLY A 350 15.54 3.04 25.11
CA GLY A 350 14.22 2.90 25.75
C GLY A 350 13.78 1.44 25.88
N ASP A 351 14.19 0.57 24.95
CA ASP A 351 13.78 -0.83 24.92
C ASP A 351 14.26 -1.60 26.15
N VAL A 352 15.45 -1.26 26.68
CA VAL A 352 16.01 -1.92 27.87
C VAL A 352 15.18 -1.58 29.10
N TYR A 353 14.80 -0.31 29.24
CA TYR A 353 13.91 0.15 30.32
C TYR A 353 12.52 -0.48 30.19
N ALA A 354 12.00 -0.56 28.97
CA ALA A 354 10.71 -1.17 28.69
C ALA A 354 10.72 -2.67 29.03
N ARG A 355 11.73 -3.43 28.58
CA ARG A 355 11.88 -4.86 28.88
C ARG A 355 11.91 -5.13 30.39
N THR A 356 12.66 -4.33 31.14
CA THR A 356 12.72 -4.47 32.60
C THR A 356 11.35 -4.25 33.24
N ALA A 357 10.56 -3.29 32.74
CA ALA A 357 9.21 -3.05 33.22
C ALA A 357 8.25 -4.19 32.82
N CYS A 358 8.34 -4.68 31.58
CA CYS A 358 7.55 -5.82 31.10
C CYS A 358 7.86 -7.10 31.88
N GLU A 359 9.11 -7.38 32.23
CA GLU A 359 9.50 -8.53 33.05
C GLU A 359 8.87 -8.46 34.45
N ARG A 360 8.84 -7.26 35.05
CA ARG A 360 8.14 -7.05 36.33
C ARG A 360 6.64 -7.25 36.19
N ALA A 361 6.05 -6.74 35.11
CA ALA A 361 4.63 -6.93 34.83
C ALA A 361 4.31 -8.43 34.64
N LEU A 362 5.16 -9.16 33.92
CA LEU A 362 5.02 -10.60 33.74
C LEU A 362 5.12 -11.32 35.08
N ALA A 363 6.10 -10.99 35.92
CA ALA A 363 6.26 -11.62 37.24
C ALA A 363 5.03 -11.37 38.15
N ALA A 364 4.43 -10.19 38.06
CA ALA A 364 3.25 -9.78 38.81
C ALA A 364 1.92 -10.32 38.22
N ALA A 365 1.94 -10.82 36.97
CA ALA A 365 0.76 -11.32 36.31
C ALA A 365 0.16 -12.55 37.04
N PRO A 366 -1.15 -12.81 36.86
CA PRO A 366 -1.80 -14.02 37.35
C PRO A 366 -1.08 -15.32 36.92
N GLU A 367 -1.06 -16.32 37.81
CA GLU A 367 -0.36 -17.60 37.57
C GLU A 367 -0.89 -18.39 36.37
N ASP A 368 -2.15 -18.19 36.00
CA ASP A 368 -2.78 -18.75 34.81
C ASP A 368 -2.31 -18.08 33.51
N TRP A 369 -1.72 -16.88 33.58
CA TRP A 369 -1.10 -16.21 32.42
C TRP A 369 0.37 -16.60 32.26
N LYS A 370 1.05 -16.88 33.38
CA LYS A 370 2.48 -17.18 33.43
C LYS A 370 2.82 -18.63 33.12
N ARG A 371 1.96 -19.58 33.50
CA ARG A 371 2.18 -21.00 33.20
C ARG A 371 1.65 -21.26 31.81
N GLY A 372 2.53 -21.64 30.88
CA GLY A 372 2.29 -21.85 29.44
C GLY A 372 1.13 -22.79 29.08
N GLY A 373 -0.09 -22.38 29.41
CA GLY A 373 -1.35 -23.00 29.05
C GLY A 373 -1.87 -22.35 27.78
N ALA A 374 -2.65 -21.29 27.92
CA ALA A 374 -3.24 -20.57 26.77
C ALA A 374 -2.25 -19.66 26.03
N TYR A 375 -1.09 -19.35 26.63
CA TYR A 375 -0.10 -18.41 26.10
C TYR A 375 1.26 -19.05 25.93
N ALA A 376 1.99 -18.63 24.90
CA ALA A 376 3.38 -18.98 24.70
C ALA A 376 4.26 -18.44 25.85
N ASP A 377 5.39 -19.10 26.09
CA ASP A 377 6.31 -18.70 27.15
C ASP A 377 6.89 -17.29 26.90
N GLY A 378 6.82 -16.43 27.92
CA GLY A 378 7.38 -15.09 27.91
C GLY A 378 6.40 -14.00 27.44
N TYR A 379 6.94 -12.87 26.98
CA TYR A 379 6.15 -11.75 26.47
C TYR A 379 6.78 -11.21 25.19
N SER A 380 5.95 -10.56 24.38
CA SER A 380 6.36 -9.74 23.24
C SER A 380 6.27 -8.25 23.60
N LEU A 381 7.09 -7.44 22.95
CA LEU A 381 7.17 -6.00 23.16
C LEU A 381 7.02 -5.30 21.80
N VAL A 382 6.15 -4.31 21.73
CA VAL A 382 6.07 -3.37 20.60
C VAL A 382 6.09 -1.95 21.13
N GLY A 383 6.71 -1.03 20.40
CA GLY A 383 6.83 0.36 20.80
C GLY A 383 7.98 1.04 20.11
N SER A 384 8.18 2.32 20.41
CA SER A 384 9.34 3.07 19.95
C SER A 384 9.87 3.97 21.04
N SER A 385 11.15 4.31 20.96
CA SER A 385 11.76 5.32 21.82
C SER A 385 12.45 6.41 21.02
N ARG A 386 12.55 7.58 21.64
CA ARG A 386 13.35 8.71 21.19
C ARG A 386 14.40 8.99 22.26
N VAL A 387 15.65 9.10 21.80
CA VAL A 387 16.78 9.50 22.63
C VAL A 387 17.23 10.87 22.15
N GLY A 388 17.18 11.85 23.05
CA GLY A 388 17.63 13.21 22.80
C GLY A 388 18.78 13.57 23.72
N SER A 389 19.65 14.48 23.28
CA SER A 389 20.65 15.10 24.15
C SER A 389 20.43 16.60 24.19
N SER A 390 20.45 17.18 25.39
CA SER A 390 20.40 18.61 25.61
C SER A 390 21.72 19.10 26.20
N PHE A 391 22.09 20.34 25.89
CA PHE A 391 23.28 20.99 26.43
C PHE A 391 22.86 22.33 27.03
N ALA A 392 23.11 22.54 28.32
CA ALA A 392 22.85 23.82 28.96
C ALA A 392 24.01 24.80 28.68
N MET A 393 23.72 25.91 28.00
CA MET A 393 24.65 27.03 27.81
C MET A 393 24.82 27.79 29.15
N GLY A 394 25.62 27.24 30.07
CA GLY A 394 25.84 27.86 31.38
C GLY A 394 26.55 27.02 32.45
N GLY A 395 27.08 25.83 32.11
CA GLY A 395 27.88 25.01 33.05
C GLY A 395 27.15 23.83 33.70
N GLY A 396 25.85 23.63 33.41
CA GLY A 396 25.21 22.34 33.60
C GLY A 396 25.64 21.41 32.47
N GLY A 397 26.20 20.25 32.78
CA GLY A 397 26.68 19.29 31.79
C GLY A 397 25.61 18.84 30.79
N ALA A 398 26.03 18.10 29.76
CA ALA A 398 25.08 17.48 28.83
C ALA A 398 24.10 16.56 29.59
N GLU A 399 22.86 16.48 29.15
CA GLU A 399 21.87 15.52 29.64
C GLU A 399 21.37 14.68 28.47
N THR A 400 21.04 13.41 28.74
CA THR A 400 20.39 12.53 27.76
C THR A 400 18.99 12.20 28.25
N THR A 401 17.98 12.56 27.46
CA THR A 401 16.59 12.22 27.72
C THR A 401 16.20 11.01 26.87
N VAL A 402 15.64 9.99 27.52
CA VAL A 402 15.07 8.81 26.86
C VAL A 402 13.57 8.81 27.13
N THR A 403 12.78 8.95 26.07
CA THR A 403 11.34 8.79 26.13
C THR A 403 10.89 7.64 25.24
N GLY A 404 9.80 6.98 25.57
CA GLY A 404 9.21 5.96 24.71
C GLY A 404 7.92 5.41 25.29
N ASP A 405 7.08 4.88 24.41
CA ASP A 405 5.80 4.27 24.75
C ASP A 405 5.78 2.87 24.16
N TYR A 406 5.47 1.90 25.01
CA TYR A 406 5.59 0.48 24.72
C TYR A 406 4.38 -0.29 25.22
N THR A 407 4.00 -1.33 24.49
CA THR A 407 3.03 -2.33 24.93
C THR A 407 3.71 -3.68 25.07
N CYS A 408 3.66 -4.24 26.27
CA CYS A 408 4.03 -5.63 26.54
C CYS A 408 2.78 -6.49 26.40
N TYR A 409 2.86 -7.63 25.73
CA TYR A 409 1.72 -8.53 25.56
C TYR A 409 2.15 -10.01 25.53
N LEU A 410 1.21 -10.87 25.90
CA LEU A 410 1.32 -12.32 25.81
C LEU A 410 0.71 -12.76 24.48
N ARG A 411 1.33 -13.71 23.78
CA ARG A 411 0.78 -14.32 22.57
C ARG A 411 0.16 -15.67 22.91
N THR A 412 -0.95 -16.01 22.30
CA THR A 412 -1.50 -17.36 22.44
C THR A 412 -0.56 -18.40 21.82
N ALA A 413 -0.51 -19.60 22.42
CA ALA A 413 0.42 -20.68 22.04
C ALA A 413 0.04 -21.41 20.75
#